data_AF-A0A8S3YHV1-F1
#
_entry.id   AF-A0A8S3YHV1-F1
#
_cell.length_a   1.000
_cell.length_b   1.000
_cell.length_c   1.000
_cell.angle_alpha   90.00
_cell.angle_beta   90.00
_cell.angle_gamma   90.00
#
_symmetry.space_group_name_H-M   'P 1'
#
loop_
_entity.id
_entity.type
_entity.pdbx_description
1 polymer ?
#
loop_
_entity_poly.entity_id
_entity_poly.type
_entity_poly.pdbx_seq_one_letter_code
_entity_poly.pdbx_strand_id
1 'polypeptide(L)' 'MLSHRKRLLKLAVERQDTEGLNTTVYTRHSVTQFPLYTWIKVSINMTRVLQTAPKNMQHIGDQLLKHFLSTETKSIKV' A
#
# COMPACT_ATOMS: atom_id res chain seq x y z
N MET A 1 4.15 7.31 23.78
CA MET A 1 3.85 6.09 22.98
C MET A 1 2.38 5.65 23.01
N LEU A 2 1.67 5.65 24.14
CA LEU A 2 0.27 5.19 24.26
C LEU A 2 -0.75 5.94 23.37
N SER A 3 -0.53 7.21 23.07
CA SER A 3 -1.41 8.05 22.26
C SER A 3 -1.52 7.61 20.80
N HIS A 4 -0.41 7.15 20.20
CA HIS A 4 -0.38 6.74 18.80
C HIS A 4 -1.13 5.42 18.58
N ARG A 5 -0.96 4.45 19.50
CA ARG A 5 -1.65 3.15 19.45
C ARG A 5 -3.18 3.32 19.56
N LYS A 6 -3.66 4.18 20.47
CA LYS A 6 -5.10 4.47 20.59
C LYS A 6 -5.67 5.15 19.34
N ARG A 7 -4.90 6.03 18.70
CA ARG A 7 -5.28 6.68 17.44
C ARG A 7 -5.45 5.68 16.31
N LEU A 8 -4.52 4.73 16.16
CA LEU A 8 -4.61 3.66 15.16
C LEU A 8 -5.86 2.80 15.36
N LEU A 9 -6.18 2.47 16.61
CA LEU A 9 -7.36 1.65 16.96
C LEU A 9 -8.68 2.36 16.62
N LYS A 10 -8.78 3.66 16.88
CA LYS A 10 -9.95 4.46 16.51
C LYS A 10 -10.14 4.51 14.98
N LEU A 11 -9.04 4.71 14.24
CA LEU A 11 -9.06 4.74 12.78
C LEU A 11 -9.32 3.35 12.17
N ALA A 12 -8.93 2.27 12.85
CA ALA A 12 -9.14 0.91 12.34
C ALA A 12 -10.62 0.57 12.17
N VAL A 13 -11.47 0.98 13.12
CA VAL A 13 -12.93 0.78 13.05
C VAL A 13 -13.52 1.51 11.85
N GLU A 14 -13.11 2.76 11.61
CA GLU A 14 -13.58 3.55 10.46
C GLU A 14 -13.09 3.00 9.12
N ARG A 15 -11.90 2.38 9.09
CA ARG A 15 -11.28 1.85 7.87
C ARG A 15 -11.80 0.47 7.48
N GLN A 16 -12.20 -0.35 8.45
CA GLN A 16 -12.48 -1.77 8.25
C GLN A 16 -13.48 -2.06 7.11
N ASP A 17 -14.50 -1.22 6.95
CA ASP A 17 -15.52 -1.41 5.91
C ASP A 17 -15.15 -0.77 4.56
N THR A 18 -14.19 0.15 4.58
CA THR A 18 -13.77 0.95 3.39
C THR A 18 -12.47 0.47 2.78
N GLU A 19 -11.65 -0.26 3.54
CA GLU A 19 -10.32 -0.71 3.15
C GLU A 19 -10.13 -2.19 3.50
N GLY A 20 -9.69 -2.98 2.53
CA GLY A 20 -9.49 -4.40 2.75
C GLY A 20 -9.51 -5.20 1.44
N LEU A 21 -9.94 -6.45 1.52
CA LEU A 21 -9.93 -7.36 0.37
C LEU A 21 -10.85 -6.88 -0.77
N ASN A 22 -11.97 -6.25 -0.45
CA ASN A 22 -12.94 -5.73 -1.43
C ASN A 22 -12.41 -4.55 -2.25
N THR A 23 -11.43 -3.80 -1.74
CA THR A 23 -10.83 -2.64 -2.40
C THR A 23 -9.40 -2.89 -2.88
N THR A 24 -8.88 -4.10 -2.68
CA THR A 24 -7.52 -4.45 -3.10
C THR A 24 -7.45 -4.61 -4.62
N VAL A 25 -6.65 -3.75 -5.27
CA VAL A 25 -6.41 -3.80 -6.72
C VAL A 25 -4.97 -4.20 -7.00
N TYR A 26 -4.78 -5.29 -7.73
CA TYR A 26 -3.48 -5.79 -8.16
C TYR A 26 -3.55 -6.40 -9.55
N THR A 27 -2.41 -6.45 -10.23
CA THR A 27 -2.25 -7.17 -11.50
C THR A 27 -1.34 -8.37 -11.24
N ARG A 28 -1.84 -9.57 -11.54
CA ARG A 28 -1.04 -10.81 -11.43
C ARG A 28 -0.23 -11.01 -12.71
N HIS A 29 1.07 -11.22 -12.58
CA HIS A 29 1.97 -11.50 -13.70
C HIS A 29 2.22 -12.98 -13.89
N SER A 30 2.52 -13.71 -12.81
CA SER A 30 2.78 -15.15 -12.88
C SER A 30 2.44 -15.83 -11.57
N VAL A 31 2.20 -17.14 -11.68
CA VAL A 31 2.07 -18.06 -10.56
C VAL A 31 3.03 -19.20 -10.84
N THR A 32 3.95 -19.45 -9.92
CA THR A 32 4.91 -20.55 -10.04
C THR A 32 4.81 -21.42 -8.81
N GLN A 33 4.52 -22.69 -9.02
CA GLN A 33 4.41 -23.65 -7.93
C GLN A 33 5.75 -24.36 -7.76
N PHE A 34 6.32 -24.25 -6.57
CA PHE A 34 7.51 -24.96 -6.14
C PHE A 34 7.11 -26.08 -5.17
N PRO A 35 7.99 -27.07 -4.92
CA PRO A 35 7.66 -28.19 -4.04
C PRO A 35 7.19 -27.80 -2.63
N LEU A 36 7.62 -26.63 -2.12
CA LEU A 36 7.33 -26.19 -0.75
C LEU A 36 6.45 -24.94 -0.66
N TYR A 37 6.25 -24.20 -1.76
CA TYR A 37 5.47 -22.97 -1.75
C TYR A 37 5.00 -22.58 -3.15
N THR A 38 4.04 -21.67 -3.21
CA THR A 38 3.63 -21.03 -4.47
C THR A 38 4.11 -19.59 -4.48
N TRP A 39 4.84 -19.23 -5.52
CA TRP A 39 5.28 -17.87 -5.77
C TRP A 39 4.29 -17.14 -6.67
N ILE A 40 3.69 -16.07 -6.18
CA ILE A 40 2.75 -15.25 -6.94
C ILE A 40 3.41 -13.92 -7.21
N LYS A 41 3.73 -13.65 -8.47
CA LYS A 41 4.27 -12.35 -8.89
C LYS A 41 3.12 -11.41 -9.20
N VAL A 42 3.00 -10.34 -8.42
CA VAL A 42 1.98 -9.29 -8.59
C VAL A 42 2.64 -7.93 -8.71
N SER A 43 1.97 -7.00 -9.39
CA SER A 43 2.22 -5.57 -9.27
C SER A 43 1.00 -4.89 -8.67
N ILE A 44 1.26 -3.86 -7.90
CA ILE A 44 0.24 -2.99 -7.32
C ILE A 44 0.44 -1.63 -7.98
N ASN A 45 -0.60 -1.12 -8.64
CA ASN A 45 -0.56 0.21 -9.22
C ASN A 45 -0.73 1.25 -8.09
N MET A 46 0.39 1.76 -7.59
CA MET A 46 0.39 2.70 -6.48
C MET A 46 -0.35 4.00 -6.82
N THR A 47 -0.29 4.47 -8.07
CA THR A 47 -1.04 5.65 -8.51
C THR A 47 -2.54 5.45 -8.36
N ARG A 48 -3.06 4.30 -8.78
CA ARG A 48 -4.48 3.97 -8.63
C ARG A 48 -4.87 3.85 -7.16
N VAL A 49 -4.04 3.17 -6.36
CA VAL A 49 -4.25 3.04 -4.90
C VAL A 49 -4.35 4.42 -4.25
N LEU A 50 -3.45 5.34 -4.59
CA LEU A 50 -3.45 6.70 -4.07
C LEU A 50 -4.68 7.51 -4.53
N GLN A 51 -5.13 7.34 -5.77
CA GLN A 51 -6.33 8.00 -6.30
C GLN A 51 -7.62 7.49 -5.66
N THR A 52 -7.68 6.20 -5.32
CA THR A 52 -8.87 5.58 -4.70
C THR A 52 -8.83 5.61 -3.17
N ALA A 53 -7.73 6.08 -2.57
CA ALA A 53 -7.60 6.14 -1.13
C ALA A 53 -8.62 7.13 -0.53
N PRO A 54 -9.29 6.78 0.60
CA PRO A 54 -10.24 7.69 1.23
C PRO A 54 -9.55 8.98 1.68
N LYS A 55 -10.30 10.10 1.72
CA LYS A 55 -9.73 11.46 1.90
C LYS A 55 -8.88 11.62 3.17
N ASN A 56 -9.19 10.86 4.21
CA ASN A 56 -8.43 10.81 5.47
C ASN A 56 -7.03 10.18 5.32
N MET A 57 -6.76 9.43 4.24
CA MET A 57 -5.47 8.81 3.91
C MET A 57 -4.58 9.68 3.03
N GLN A 58 -5.10 10.74 2.41
CA GLN A 58 -4.37 11.50 1.39
C GLN A 58 -3.02 12.03 1.89
N HIS A 59 -2.97 12.50 3.14
CA HIS A 59 -1.72 12.96 3.75
C HIS A 59 -0.66 11.86 3.85
N ILE A 60 -1.07 10.62 4.14
CA ILE A 60 -0.18 9.45 4.19
C ILE A 60 0.25 9.05 2.77
N GLY A 61 -0.70 9.11 1.83
CA GLY A 61 -0.45 8.87 0.42
C GLY A 61 0.60 9.82 -0.18
N ASP A 62 0.49 11.11 0.10
CA ASP A 62 1.45 12.14 -0.33
C ASP A 62 2.84 11.93 0.27
N GLN A 63 2.90 11.52 1.55
CA GLN A 63 4.17 11.19 2.21
C GLN A 63 4.84 9.96 1.58
N LEU A 64 4.07 8.92 1.28
CA LEU A 64 4.56 7.71 0.60
C LEU A 64 5.06 8.05 -0.81
N LEU A 65 4.30 8.83 -1.58
CA LEU A 65 4.68 9.23 -2.93
C LEU A 65 5.99 10.03 -2.93
N LYS A 66 6.12 11.01 -2.02
CA LYS A 66 7.38 11.77 -1.84
C LYS A 66 8.55 10.87 -1.49
N HIS A 67 8.34 9.88 -0.63
CA HIS A 67 9.39 8.92 -0.28
C HIS A 67 9.83 8.10 -1.50
N PHE A 68 8.89 7.51 -2.25
CA PHE A 68 9.19 6.69 -3.43
C PHE A 68 9.93 7.47 -4.52
N LEU A 69 9.48 8.69 -4.83
CA LEU A 69 10.15 9.55 -5.81
C LEU A 69 11.59 9.90 -5.37
N SER A 70 11.80 10.14 -4.07
CA SER A 70 13.15 10.42 -3.54
C SER A 70 14.07 9.19 -3.57
N THR A 71 13.53 7.98 -3.55
CA THR A 71 14.32 6.73 -3.59
C THR A 71 14.72 6.38 -5.03
N GLU A 72 13.82 6.57 -6.00
CA GLU A 72 14.16 6.41 -7.42
C GLU A 72 15.23 7.40 -7.88
N THR A 73 15.15 8.66 -7.45
CA THR A 73 16.14 9.69 -7.82
C THR A 73 17.55 9.40 -7.28
N LYS A 74 17.66 8.65 -6.17
CA LYS A 74 18.97 8.20 -5.64
C LYS A 74 19.55 7.02 -6.41
N SER A 75 18.73 6.20 -7.06
CA SER A 75 19.19 5.03 -7.81
C SER A 75 19.72 5.35 -9.21
N ILE A 76 19.50 6.58 -9.71
CA ILE A 76 19.94 7.05 -11.04
C ILE A 76 21.31 7.78 -10.97
N LYS A 77 21.87 7.98 -9.76
CA LYS A 77 23.25 8.46 -9.62
C LYS A 77 24.21 7.26 -9.56
N VAL A 78 24.57 6.74 -10.73
CA VAL A 78 25.79 5.95 -10.97
C VAL A 78 26.64 6.71 -11.96
#